data_AF-A0A0F8ZXJ3-F1
#
_entry.id   AF-A0A0F8ZXJ3-F1
#
_cell.length_a   1.000
_cell.length_b   1.000
_cell.length_c   1.000
_cell.angle_alpha   90.00
_cell.angle_beta   90.00
_cell.angle_gamma   90.00
#
_symmetry.space_group_name_H-M   'P 1'
#
loop_
_entity.id
_entity.type
_entity.pdbx_description
1 polymer ?
#
loop_
_entity_poly.entity_id
_entity_poly.type
_entity_poly.pdbx_seq_one_letter_code
_entity_poly.pdbx_strand_id
1 'polypeptide(L)'
;MSDSHKGVKLSPAHRAALSVAHTGRRQTAETRAKIGALKIGNKYWVGRKHKPETLAKMRAAKLGNRNGATPCSDDTRARISAALAGVPLSPEHRAALSRGHLLHVSNGYAYAKFLGSWVFTHRLAWTFYHGPIPEGQVICPTNGDRLDCDEENLEAMTIGDHVRFHKLSRIEELAA
;
A
#
# COMPACT_ATOMS: atom_id res chain seq x y z
N MET A 1 36.18 37.87 -13.26
CA MET A 1 35.78 37.18 -14.51
C MET A 1 34.41 36.46 -14.43
N SER A 2 33.64 36.49 -13.31
CA SER A 2 32.41 35.66 -13.19
C SER A 2 31.07 36.41 -13.19
N ASP A 3 31.06 37.74 -13.24
CA ASP A 3 29.79 38.50 -13.18
C ASP A 3 29.06 38.60 -14.52
N SER A 4 29.75 38.45 -15.66
CA SER A 4 29.18 38.62 -17.00
C SER A 4 28.15 37.54 -17.41
N HIS A 5 28.04 36.45 -16.65
CA HIS A 5 27.12 35.34 -16.94
C HIS A 5 26.04 35.14 -15.87
N LYS A 6 26.03 35.96 -14.81
CA LYS A 6 24.99 35.86 -13.79
C LYS A 6 23.64 36.29 -14.37
N GLY A 7 22.70 35.35 -14.44
CA GLY A 7 21.32 35.62 -14.87
C GLY A 7 21.04 35.43 -16.37
N VAL A 8 22.04 35.11 -17.18
CA VAL A 8 21.82 34.83 -18.62
C VAL A 8 21.08 33.50 -18.76
N LYS A 9 19.86 33.54 -19.31
CA LYS A 9 19.07 32.33 -19.59
C LYS A 9 19.58 31.66 -20.85
N LEU A 10 19.97 30.38 -20.73
CA LEU A 10 20.37 29.56 -21.87
C LEU A 10 19.22 29.40 -22.86
N SER A 11 19.53 29.44 -24.16
CA SER A 11 18.53 29.22 -25.20
C SER A 11 17.91 27.81 -25.09
N PRO A 12 16.66 27.60 -25.55
CA PRO A 12 16.03 26.29 -25.54
C PRO A 12 16.87 25.22 -26.24
N ALA A 13 17.46 25.55 -27.40
CA ALA A 13 18.34 24.65 -28.15
C ALA A 13 19.61 24.27 -27.36
N HIS A 14 20.24 25.24 -26.69
CA HIS A 14 21.43 24.99 -25.88
C HIS A 14 21.12 24.09 -24.68
N ARG A 15 19.97 24.28 -24.01
CA ARG A 15 19.52 23.40 -22.92
C ARG A 15 19.27 21.97 -23.41
N ALA A 16 18.66 21.81 -24.58
CA ALA A 16 18.44 20.49 -25.18
C ALA A 16 19.76 19.77 -25.48
N ALA A 17 20.74 20.48 -26.05
CA ALA A 17 22.08 19.91 -26.32
C ALA A 17 22.80 19.46 -25.03
N LEU A 18 22.77 20.27 -23.97
CA LEU A 18 23.30 19.88 -22.66
C LEU A 18 22.57 18.67 -22.07
N SER A 19 21.23 18.64 -22.19
CA SER A 19 20.44 17.52 -21.71
C SER A 19 20.84 16.22 -22.43
N VAL A 20 20.96 16.22 -23.76
CA VAL A 20 21.41 15.06 -24.53
C VAL A 20 22.82 14.65 -24.13
N ALA A 21 23.75 15.60 -23.99
CA ALA A 21 25.15 15.31 -23.67
C ALA A 21 25.33 14.66 -22.28
N HIS A 22 24.47 15.00 -21.30
CA HIS A 22 24.57 14.51 -19.92
C HIS A 22 23.64 13.34 -19.60
N THR A 23 22.61 13.09 -20.42
CA THR A 23 21.70 11.95 -20.23
C THR A 23 22.48 10.64 -20.40
N GLY A 24 22.32 9.73 -19.45
CA GLY A 24 22.96 8.39 -19.49
C GLY A 24 24.43 8.35 -19.08
N ARG A 25 25.11 9.48 -18.84
CA ARG A 25 26.48 9.46 -18.30
C ARG A 25 26.47 8.99 -16.85
N ARG A 26 27.11 7.86 -16.59
CA ARG A 26 27.36 7.34 -15.23
C ARG A 26 28.77 7.74 -14.80
N GLN A 27 28.94 8.11 -13.54
CA GLN A 27 30.29 8.30 -13.00
C GLN A 27 31.04 6.97 -12.99
N THR A 28 32.34 7.03 -13.30
CA THR A 28 33.21 5.86 -13.27
C THR A 28 33.32 5.34 -11.84
N ALA A 29 33.69 4.06 -11.69
CA ALA A 29 33.89 3.44 -10.39
C ALA A 29 34.93 4.22 -9.55
N GLU A 30 36.02 4.68 -10.18
CA GLU A 30 37.05 5.49 -9.53
C GLU A 30 36.54 6.83 -9.02
N THR A 31 35.74 7.56 -9.81
CA THR A 31 35.16 8.83 -9.37
C THR A 31 34.20 8.62 -8.20
N ARG A 32 33.38 7.56 -8.26
CA ARG A 32 32.48 7.20 -7.15
C ARG A 32 33.26 6.84 -5.89
N ALA A 33 34.35 6.08 -6.00
CA ALA A 33 35.21 5.71 -4.88
C ALA A 33 35.85 6.95 -4.24
N LYS A 34 36.38 7.88 -5.04
CA LYS A 34 36.94 9.16 -4.55
C LYS A 34 35.90 9.99 -3.80
N ILE A 35 34.68 10.12 -4.34
CA ILE A 35 33.59 10.83 -3.66
C ILE A 35 33.22 10.12 -2.35
N GLY A 36 33.15 8.78 -2.36
CA GLY A 36 32.89 7.97 -1.17
C GLY A 36 33.92 8.21 -0.07
N ALA A 37 35.21 8.12 -0.40
CA ALA A 37 36.31 8.35 0.53
C ALA A 37 36.26 9.75 1.16
N LEU A 38 35.95 10.79 0.38
CA LEU A 38 35.80 12.16 0.88
C LEU A 38 34.58 12.36 1.79
N LYS A 39 33.56 11.51 1.68
CA LYS A 39 32.33 11.60 2.48
C LYS A 39 32.39 10.76 3.75
N ILE A 40 33.23 9.72 3.79
CA ILE A 40 33.48 8.94 5.00
C ILE A 40 34.08 9.86 6.07
N GLY A 41 33.43 9.91 7.24
CA GLY A 41 33.87 10.75 8.37
C GLY A 41 33.40 12.21 8.33
N ASN A 42 32.65 12.64 7.30
CA ASN A 42 32.07 13.98 7.28
C ASN A 42 30.94 14.12 8.33
N LYS A 43 31.25 14.73 9.47
CA LYS A 43 30.31 14.93 10.59
C LYS A 43 29.63 16.31 10.61
N TYR A 44 29.89 17.19 9.64
CA TYR A 44 29.44 18.59 9.69
C TYR A 44 27.92 18.75 9.84
N TRP A 45 27.14 17.80 9.33
CA TRP A 45 25.68 17.79 9.39
C TRP A 45 25.09 16.75 10.34
N VAL A 46 25.92 15.93 10.99
CA VAL A 46 25.44 14.91 11.93
C VAL A 46 24.92 15.64 13.18
N GLY A 47 23.67 15.39 13.53
CA GLY A 47 23.00 16.00 14.69
C GLY A 47 22.52 17.45 14.52
N ARG A 48 22.85 18.12 13.40
CA ARG A 48 22.32 19.47 13.13
C ARG A 48 20.87 19.39 12.65
N LYS A 49 19.98 20.16 13.29
CA LYS A 49 18.59 20.32 12.87
C LYS A 49 18.41 21.63 12.11
N HIS A 50 17.56 21.62 11.09
CA HIS A 50 17.18 22.86 10.40
C HIS A 50 16.36 23.77 11.32
N LYS A 51 16.52 25.08 11.14
CA LYS A 51 15.69 26.08 11.84
C LYS A 51 14.21 25.90 11.46
N PRO A 52 13.27 26.23 12.36
CA PRO A 52 11.83 26.10 12.10
C PRO A 52 11.38 26.87 10.85
N GLU A 53 11.92 28.06 10.61
CA GLU A 53 11.64 28.84 9.39
C GLU A 53 12.10 28.14 8.10
N THR A 54 13.28 27.50 8.14
CA THR A 54 13.81 26.73 7.01
C THR A 54 12.96 25.49 6.74
N LEU A 55 12.53 24.81 7.81
CA LEU A 55 11.61 23.68 7.71
C LEU A 55 10.27 24.12 7.13
N ALA A 56 9.73 25.27 7.54
CA ALA A 56 8.51 25.83 6.99
C ALA A 56 8.63 26.12 5.49
N LYS A 57 9.76 26.71 5.04
CA LYS A 57 10.04 26.93 3.61
C LYS A 57 10.14 25.63 2.82
N MET A 58 10.85 24.63 3.36
CA MET A 58 10.94 23.30 2.73
C MET A 58 9.58 22.60 2.66
N ARG A 59 8.75 22.72 3.71
CA ARG A 59 7.39 22.19 3.74
C ARG A 59 6.50 22.88 2.71
N ALA A 60 6.53 24.22 2.65
CA ALA A 60 5.77 25.00 1.67
C ALA A 60 6.13 24.61 0.22
N ALA A 61 7.44 24.47 -0.09
CA ALA A 61 7.91 24.04 -1.40
C ALA A 61 7.46 22.60 -1.76
N LYS A 62 7.31 21.73 -0.76
CA LYS A 62 6.86 20.34 -0.94
C LYS A 62 5.33 20.16 -0.88
N LEU A 63 4.59 21.14 -0.38
CA LEU A 63 3.15 21.00 -0.14
C LEU A 63 2.34 20.85 -1.45
N GLY A 64 2.87 21.28 -2.59
CA GLY A 64 2.34 21.02 -3.93
C GLY A 64 3.06 19.91 -4.71
N ASN A 65 4.06 19.25 -4.12
CA ASN A 65 4.91 18.25 -4.79
C ASN A 65 5.15 17.04 -3.85
N ARG A 66 4.06 16.55 -3.25
CA ARG A 66 4.11 15.52 -2.19
C ARG A 66 4.74 14.20 -2.64
N ASN A 67 4.85 13.95 -3.96
CA ASN A 67 5.40 12.72 -4.51
C ASN A 67 6.65 12.91 -5.38
N GLY A 68 7.27 14.10 -5.42
CA GLY A 68 8.40 14.38 -6.32
C GLY A 68 8.08 14.32 -7.82
N ALA A 69 6.90 13.84 -8.18
CA ALA A 69 6.30 13.94 -9.48
C ALA A 69 5.41 15.18 -9.49
N THR A 70 5.66 16.09 -10.43
CA THR A 70 4.62 16.91 -11.03
C THR A 70 3.36 16.04 -11.17
N PRO A 71 2.16 16.49 -10.75
CA PRO A 71 0.92 15.76 -10.99
C PRO A 71 0.94 15.28 -12.43
N CYS A 72 0.85 13.95 -12.61
CA CYS A 72 0.90 13.35 -13.94
C CYS A 72 -0.17 14.08 -14.77
N SER A 73 0.27 14.83 -15.79
CA SER A 73 -0.66 15.57 -16.64
C SER A 73 -1.72 14.60 -17.13
N ASP A 74 -2.94 15.07 -17.33
CA ASP A 74 -4.03 14.19 -17.76
C ASP A 74 -3.63 13.45 -19.06
N ASP A 75 -2.85 14.09 -19.94
CA ASP A 75 -2.22 13.47 -21.11
C ASP A 75 -1.25 12.32 -20.75
N THR A 76 -0.31 12.54 -19.82
CA THR A 76 0.63 11.47 -19.40
C THR A 76 -0.12 10.31 -18.75
N ARG A 77 -1.17 10.61 -17.98
CA ARG A 77 -2.01 9.59 -17.32
C ARG A 77 -2.79 8.79 -18.35
N ALA A 78 -3.36 9.45 -19.36
CA ALA A 78 -4.05 8.79 -20.47
C ALA A 78 -3.09 7.89 -21.25
N ARG A 79 -1.86 8.35 -21.53
CA ARG A 79 -0.84 7.54 -22.21
C ARG A 79 -0.44 6.30 -21.41
N ILE A 80 -0.22 6.43 -20.10
CA ILE A 80 0.08 5.29 -19.22
C ILE A 80 -1.09 4.33 -19.18
N SER A 81 -2.33 4.84 -19.03
CA SER A 81 -3.53 4.01 -19.00
C SER A 81 -3.75 3.27 -20.31
N ALA A 82 -3.58 3.93 -21.45
CA ALA A 82 -3.70 3.31 -22.77
C ALA A 82 -2.62 2.26 -23.02
N ALA A 83 -1.39 2.50 -22.58
CA ALA A 83 -0.29 1.54 -22.72
C ALA A 83 -0.46 0.28 -21.85
N LEU A 84 -1.14 0.41 -20.71
CA LEU A 84 -1.39 -0.71 -19.79
C LEU A 84 -2.74 -1.41 -20.05
N ALA A 85 -3.68 -0.75 -20.74
CA ALA A 85 -4.97 -1.32 -21.08
C ALA A 85 -4.78 -2.56 -21.97
N GLY A 86 -5.31 -3.70 -21.52
CA GLY A 86 -5.25 -4.96 -22.27
C GLY A 86 -3.93 -5.71 -22.19
N VAL A 87 -2.91 -5.23 -21.47
CA VAL A 87 -1.68 -5.98 -21.24
C VAL A 87 -1.94 -7.02 -20.14
N PRO A 88 -1.96 -8.34 -20.46
CA PRO A 88 -2.25 -9.35 -19.45
C PRO A 88 -1.09 -9.44 -18.46
N LEU A 89 -1.42 -9.50 -17.17
CA LEU A 89 -0.43 -9.79 -16.12
C LEU A 89 0.23 -11.15 -16.38
N SER A 90 1.54 -11.23 -16.14
CA SER A 90 2.30 -12.47 -16.32
C SER A 90 1.74 -13.58 -15.42
N PRO A 91 1.86 -14.86 -15.82
CA PRO A 91 1.42 -15.99 -15.00
C PRO A 91 2.03 -15.98 -13.59
N GLU A 92 3.30 -15.63 -13.47
CA GLU A 92 3.99 -15.51 -12.18
C GLU A 92 3.44 -14.37 -11.32
N HIS A 93 3.11 -13.23 -11.93
CA HIS A 93 2.49 -12.10 -11.24
C HIS A 93 1.06 -12.45 -10.80
N ARG A 94 0.30 -13.16 -11.64
CA ARG A 94 -1.02 -13.68 -11.29
C ARG A 94 -0.94 -14.70 -10.15
N ALA A 95 0.04 -15.59 -10.19
CA ALA A 95 0.29 -16.54 -9.11
C ALA A 95 0.75 -15.83 -7.83
N ALA A 96 1.57 -14.78 -7.90
CA ALA A 96 1.97 -13.98 -6.74
C ALA A 96 0.79 -13.23 -6.11
N LEU A 97 -0.10 -12.65 -6.92
CA LEU A 97 -1.36 -12.06 -6.45
C LEU A 97 -2.28 -13.11 -5.81
N SER A 98 -2.37 -14.30 -6.41
CA SER A 98 -3.14 -15.43 -5.88
C SER A 98 -2.56 -15.99 -4.57
N ARG A 99 -1.22 -16.05 -4.46
CA ARG A 99 -0.51 -16.43 -3.23
C ARG A 99 -0.60 -15.36 -2.15
N GLY A 100 -0.85 -14.10 -2.54
CA GLY A 100 -0.79 -12.95 -1.66
C GLY A 100 -2.06 -12.67 -0.85
N HIS A 101 -3.27 -12.84 -1.40
CA HIS A 101 -4.50 -12.34 -0.76
C HIS A 101 -5.78 -13.02 -1.30
N LEU A 102 -5.96 -14.31 -1.03
CA LEU A 102 -7.29 -14.95 -1.11
C LEU A 102 -7.99 -14.97 0.25
N LEU A 103 -7.21 -15.04 1.33
CA LEU A 103 -7.67 -15.07 2.71
C LEU A 103 -6.89 -14.05 3.56
N HIS A 104 -7.56 -13.30 4.42
CA HIS A 104 -6.91 -12.49 5.48
C HIS A 104 -7.66 -12.64 6.80
N VAL A 105 -6.97 -12.53 7.94
CA VAL A 105 -7.59 -12.60 9.27
C VAL A 105 -7.63 -11.23 9.91
N SER A 106 -8.78 -10.83 10.45
CA SER A 106 -8.97 -9.57 11.18
C SER A 106 -9.99 -9.76 12.31
N ASN A 107 -9.69 -9.26 13.51
CA ASN A 107 -10.52 -9.42 14.72
C ASN A 107 -10.90 -10.88 15.05
N GLY A 108 -10.02 -11.83 14.70
CA GLY A 108 -10.24 -13.27 14.89
C GLY A 108 -11.09 -13.93 13.82
N TYR A 109 -11.62 -13.18 12.84
CA TYR A 109 -12.36 -13.75 11.71
C TYR A 109 -11.50 -13.82 10.46
N ALA A 110 -11.63 -14.91 9.71
CA ALA A 110 -11.08 -15.01 8.37
C ALA A 110 -12.04 -14.40 7.33
N TYR A 111 -11.46 -13.75 6.33
CA TYR A 111 -12.13 -13.11 5.21
C TYR A 111 -11.60 -13.70 3.92
N ALA A 112 -12.48 -14.05 3.00
CA ALA A 112 -12.12 -14.46 1.66
C ALA A 112 -12.57 -13.45 0.62
N LYS A 113 -11.82 -13.35 -0.49
CA LYS A 113 -12.20 -12.51 -1.62
C LYS A 113 -13.16 -13.28 -2.54
N PHE A 114 -14.43 -12.87 -2.58
CA PHE A 114 -15.49 -13.49 -3.38
C PHE A 114 -16.17 -12.43 -4.26
N LEU A 115 -16.25 -12.68 -5.57
CA LEU A 115 -16.80 -11.74 -6.58
C LEU A 115 -16.26 -10.30 -6.50
N GLY A 116 -15.00 -10.15 -6.08
CA GLY A 116 -14.34 -8.84 -5.94
C GLY A 116 -14.57 -8.15 -4.59
N SER A 117 -15.43 -8.69 -3.73
CA SER A 117 -15.70 -8.19 -2.37
C SER A 117 -15.07 -9.09 -1.31
N TRP A 118 -14.77 -8.52 -0.15
CA TRP A 118 -14.34 -9.29 1.03
C TRP A 118 -15.57 -9.78 1.78
N VAL A 119 -15.62 -11.10 2.02
CA VAL A 119 -16.73 -11.75 2.71
C VAL A 119 -16.17 -12.62 3.82
N PHE A 120 -16.85 -12.68 4.95
CA PHE A 120 -16.49 -13.58 6.05
C PHE A 120 -16.49 -15.04 5.59
N THR A 121 -15.44 -15.79 5.93
CA THR A 121 -15.31 -17.20 5.53
C THR A 121 -16.44 -18.07 6.08
N HIS A 122 -16.85 -17.88 7.33
CA HIS A 122 -17.95 -18.65 7.93
C HIS A 122 -19.30 -18.41 7.20
N ARG A 123 -19.52 -17.20 6.65
CA ARG A 123 -20.72 -16.92 5.84
C ARG A 123 -20.67 -17.64 4.50
N LEU A 124 -19.49 -17.69 3.88
CA LEU A 124 -19.28 -18.44 2.65
C LEU A 124 -19.45 -19.94 2.87
N ALA A 125 -18.87 -20.47 3.95
CA ALA A 125 -19.01 -21.87 4.37
C ALA A 125 -20.48 -22.23 4.61
N TRP A 126 -21.22 -21.41 5.37
CA TRP A 126 -22.67 -21.59 5.53
C TRP A 126 -23.40 -21.64 4.20
N THR A 127 -23.14 -20.68 3.29
CA THR A 127 -23.79 -20.70 1.97
C THR A 127 -23.42 -21.90 1.12
N PHE A 128 -22.27 -22.50 1.34
CA PHE A 128 -21.83 -23.70 0.65
C PHE A 128 -22.55 -24.95 1.19
N TYR A 129 -22.70 -25.08 2.50
CA TYR A 129 -23.33 -26.26 3.14
C TYR A 129 -24.87 -26.18 3.18
N HIS A 130 -25.43 -25.03 3.56
CA HIS A 130 -26.85 -24.86 3.86
C HIS A 130 -27.60 -23.97 2.86
N GLY A 131 -26.88 -23.26 1.99
CA GLY A 131 -27.47 -22.32 1.03
C GLY A 131 -27.71 -20.91 1.61
N PRO A 132 -28.63 -20.12 1.05
CA PRO A 132 -28.75 -18.70 1.39
C PRO A 132 -29.01 -18.49 2.89
N ILE A 133 -28.27 -17.55 3.50
CA ILE A 133 -28.45 -17.19 4.90
C ILE A 133 -29.86 -16.61 5.08
N PRO A 134 -30.69 -17.16 5.99
CA PRO A 134 -32.04 -16.64 6.21
C PRO A 134 -32.03 -15.18 6.67
N GLU A 135 -33.09 -14.43 6.32
CA GLU A 135 -33.17 -13.00 6.60
C GLU A 135 -33.15 -12.72 8.11
N GLY A 136 -32.38 -11.72 8.52
CA GLY A 136 -32.23 -11.33 9.93
C GLY A 136 -31.36 -12.26 10.79
N GLN A 137 -30.79 -13.32 10.21
CA GLN A 137 -29.90 -14.24 10.91
C GLN A 137 -28.42 -13.91 10.70
N VAL A 138 -27.62 -14.24 11.72
CA VAL A 138 -26.16 -14.18 11.70
C VAL A 138 -25.61 -15.58 11.90
N ILE A 139 -24.49 -15.87 11.25
CA ILE A 139 -23.81 -17.16 11.35
C ILE A 139 -22.76 -17.06 12.44
N CYS A 140 -22.85 -17.95 13.43
CA CYS A 140 -21.96 -18.00 14.57
C CYS A 140 -21.28 -19.36 14.67
N PRO A 141 -19.95 -19.41 14.85
CA PRO A 141 -19.26 -20.61 15.32
C PRO A 141 -19.68 -20.92 16.76
N THR A 142 -20.14 -22.14 17.03
CA THR A 142 -20.70 -22.55 18.33
C THR A 142 -19.63 -22.93 19.35
N ASN A 143 -18.46 -23.41 18.91
CA ASN A 143 -17.33 -23.73 19.78
C ASN A 143 -16.51 -22.50 20.24
N GLY A 144 -16.88 -21.30 19.81
CA GLY A 144 -16.17 -20.06 20.15
C GLY A 144 -14.89 -19.80 19.35
N ASP A 145 -14.40 -20.77 18.56
CA ASP A 145 -13.32 -20.55 17.61
C ASP A 145 -13.87 -19.90 16.34
N ARG A 146 -13.50 -18.63 16.13
CA ARG A 146 -13.96 -17.83 14.99
C ARG A 146 -13.36 -18.23 13.65
N LEU A 147 -12.36 -19.09 13.65
CA LEU A 147 -11.71 -19.61 12.45
C LEU A 147 -12.25 -20.98 12.04
N ASP A 148 -12.89 -21.69 12.96
CA ASP A 148 -13.54 -22.95 12.69
C ASP A 148 -14.84 -22.72 11.90
N CYS A 149 -14.85 -23.18 10.66
CA CYS A 149 -15.94 -23.02 9.71
C CYS A 149 -16.53 -24.38 9.28
N ASP A 150 -16.34 -25.43 10.08
CA ASP A 150 -16.91 -26.75 9.81
C ASP A 150 -18.45 -26.71 9.88
N GLU A 151 -19.12 -27.51 9.04
CA GLU A 151 -20.58 -27.51 8.89
C GLU A 151 -21.31 -27.65 10.24
N GLU A 152 -20.84 -28.56 11.09
CA GLU A 152 -21.43 -28.88 12.39
C GLU A 152 -21.22 -27.76 13.43
N ASN A 153 -20.21 -26.90 13.21
CA ASN A 153 -19.84 -25.83 14.13
C ASN A 153 -20.49 -24.49 13.77
N LEU A 154 -21.17 -24.38 12.63
CA LEU A 154 -21.85 -23.16 12.22
C LEU A 154 -23.34 -23.23 12.55
N GLU A 155 -23.85 -22.19 13.21
CA GLU A 155 -25.28 -22.07 13.50
C GLU A 155 -25.81 -20.70 13.04
N ALA A 156 -26.97 -20.70 12.37
CA ALA A 156 -27.69 -19.49 12.03
C ALA A 156 -28.64 -19.12 13.17
N MET A 157 -28.36 -18.00 13.81
CA MET A 157 -29.12 -17.52 14.97
C MET A 157 -29.53 -16.07 14.79
N THR A 158 -30.52 -15.61 15.56
CA THR A 158 -30.92 -14.21 15.54
C THR A 158 -29.82 -13.34 16.15
N ILE A 159 -29.78 -12.06 15.78
CA ILE A 159 -28.85 -11.09 16.40
C ILE A 159 -29.03 -11.05 17.93
N GLY A 160 -30.26 -11.18 18.42
CA GLY A 160 -30.56 -11.20 19.85
C GLY A 160 -29.94 -12.41 20.56
N ASP A 161 -30.04 -13.59 19.94
CA ASP A 161 -29.49 -14.83 20.49
C ASP A 161 -27.97 -14.86 20.39
N HIS A 162 -27.38 -14.36 19.31
CA HIS A 162 -25.94 -14.19 19.16
C HIS A 162 -25.33 -13.31 20.26
N VAL A 163 -25.99 -12.20 20.62
CA VAL A 163 -25.54 -11.34 21.72
C VAL A 163 -25.67 -12.05 23.07
N ARG A 164 -26.73 -12.83 23.29
CA ARG A 164 -26.90 -13.62 24.52
C ARG A 164 -25.84 -14.71 24.64
N PHE A 165 -25.59 -15.44 23.55
CA PHE A 165 -24.61 -16.52 23.46
C PHE A 165 -23.22 -16.02 23.87
N HIS A 166 -22.73 -14.94 23.26
CA HIS A 166 -21.41 -14.38 23.60
C HIS A 166 -21.34 -13.70 24.98
N LYS A 167 -22.48 -13.27 25.55
CA LYS A 167 -22.52 -12.79 26.94
C LYS A 167 -22.40 -13.95 27.92
N LEU A 168 -23.10 -15.05 27.66
CA LEU A 168 -23.10 -16.24 28.51
C LEU A 168 -21.74 -16.95 28.45
N SER A 169 -21.18 -17.15 27.25
CA SER A 169 -19.87 -17.80 27.10
C SER A 169 -18.75 -17.05 27.83
N ARG A 170 -18.79 -15.71 27.81
CA ARG A 170 -17.83 -14.87 28.55
C ARG A 170 -17.99 -14.97 30.07
N ILE A 171 -19.21 -15.20 30.57
CA ILE A 171 -19.45 -15.39 32.00
C ILE A 171 -18.94 -16.76 32.46
N GLU A 172 -19.16 -17.81 31.66
CA GLU A 172 -18.67 -19.17 31.94
C GLU A 172 -17.14 -19.25 31.92
N GLU A 173 -16.47 -18.60 30.96
CA GLU A 173 -15.00 -18.50 30.92
C GLU A 173 -14.41 -17.76 32.13
N LEU A 174 -15.13 -16.81 32.73
CA LEU A 174 -14.70 -16.07 33.91
C LEU A 174 -15.02 -16.80 35.23
N ALA A 175 -15.87 -17.82 35.19
CA ALA A 175 -16.30 -18.60 36.34
C ALA A 175 -15.54 -19.94 36.48
N ALA A 176 -14.72 -20.30 35.49
CA ALA A 176 -13.82 -21.46 35.49
C ALA A 176 -12.38 -21.07 35.92
#